data_AF-A0A090RZ97-F1
#
_entry.id   AF-A0A090RZ97-F1
#
_cell.length_a   1.000
_cell.length_b   1.000
_cell.length_c   1.000
_cell.angle_alpha   90.00
_cell.angle_beta   90.00
_cell.angle_gamma   90.00
#
_symmetry.space_group_name_H-M   'P 1'
#
loop_
_entity.id
_entity.type
_entity.pdbx_description
1 polymer ?
#
loop_
_entity_poly.entity_id
_entity_poly.type
_entity_poly.pdbx_seq_one_letter_code
_entity_poly.pdbx_strand_id
1 'polypeptide(L)'
;MSSADQIYINNVLANALNQSAKQGSDPFRPQWHFSPQFGLLNDPNGLAQFNGEYHLFYQWNPMACAHGAKAWGHATSKDMLNWEHKPLALAPTESFETHGCYSGSGLVVNDKLELFYTGNVKFVEGGRTAYQCRAVLQEGKQVEKTGVVLELPEGYSGHVRDPKVWIHESSYYMVLGAEDLNYKGKVLLYRSNDLSQWDMVGEMFGHDVNGYESDDFMLECPDLFELDGKHVLITCKKLGG
;
A
#
# COMPACT_ATOMS: atom_id res chain seq x y z
N MET A 1 -3.24 -17.77 24.63
CA MET A 1 -2.16 -16.84 24.27
C MET A 1 -2.75 -15.77 23.37
N SER A 2 -2.35 -14.51 23.50
CA SER A 2 -2.82 -13.43 22.60
C SER A 2 -2.32 -13.69 21.17
N SER A 3 -3.10 -13.33 20.15
CA SER A 3 -2.67 -13.42 18.75
C SER A 3 -1.50 -12.46 18.46
N ALA A 4 -0.77 -12.70 17.37
CA ALA A 4 0.32 -11.81 16.93
C ALA A 4 -0.18 -10.36 16.73
N ASP A 5 -1.37 -10.20 16.15
CA ASP A 5 -2.06 -8.90 16.01
C ASP A 5 -2.29 -8.23 17.35
N GLN A 6 -2.83 -8.97 18.33
CA GLN A 6 -3.10 -8.40 19.65
C GLN A 6 -1.81 -7.94 20.34
N ILE A 7 -0.71 -8.69 20.19
CA ILE A 7 0.60 -8.30 20.71
C ILE A 7 1.09 -7.02 20.02
N TYR A 8 1.00 -6.95 18.69
CA TYR A 8 1.41 -5.77 17.93
C TYR A 8 0.59 -4.54 18.34
N ILE A 9 -0.73 -4.65 18.39
CA ILE A 9 -1.64 -3.58 18.81
C ILE A 9 -1.32 -3.12 20.24
N ASN A 10 -1.09 -4.04 21.16
CA ASN A 10 -0.73 -3.68 22.54
C ASN A 10 0.58 -2.88 22.60
N ASN A 11 1.58 -3.23 21.78
CA ASN A 11 2.83 -2.48 21.70
C ASN A 11 2.62 -1.07 21.12
N VAL A 12 1.78 -0.94 20.09
CA VAL A 12 1.41 0.36 19.52
C VAL A 12 0.68 1.23 20.54
N LEU A 13 -0.28 0.66 21.28
CA LEU A 13 -1.00 1.36 22.34
C LEU A 13 -0.08 1.80 23.48
N ALA A 14 0.83 0.93 23.92
CA ALA A 14 1.82 1.27 24.93
C ALA A 14 2.73 2.42 24.46
N ASN A 15 3.15 2.42 23.20
CA ASN A 15 3.92 3.54 22.65
C ASN A 15 3.07 4.81 22.58
N ALA A 16 1.82 4.73 22.13
CA ALA A 16 0.90 5.87 22.07
C ALA A 16 0.75 6.55 23.44
N LEU A 17 0.54 5.77 24.50
CA LEU A 17 0.44 6.28 25.87
C LEU A 17 1.73 6.99 26.32
N ASN A 18 2.89 6.41 26.01
CA ASN A 18 4.20 6.99 26.32
C ASN A 18 4.47 8.30 25.54
N GLN A 19 3.98 8.42 24.31
CA GLN A 19 4.13 9.63 23.48
C GLN A 19 3.17 10.74 23.93
N SER A 20 1.92 10.40 24.23
CA SER A 20 0.93 11.35 24.75
C SER A 20 1.38 11.98 26.07
N ALA A 21 2.06 11.21 26.94
CA ALA A 21 2.65 11.72 28.17
C ALA A 21 3.83 12.69 27.98
N LYS A 22 4.40 12.76 26.76
CA LYS A 22 5.57 13.58 26.41
C LYS A 22 5.24 14.79 25.53
N GLN A 23 3.96 15.03 25.22
CA GLN A 23 3.56 16.13 24.33
C GLN A 23 3.82 17.51 24.95
N GLY A 24 4.95 18.12 24.58
CA GLY A 24 5.06 19.57 24.40
C GLY A 24 4.64 19.96 22.98
N SER A 25 4.46 21.26 22.71
CA SER A 25 4.16 21.73 21.35
C SER A 25 5.38 21.56 20.45
N ASP A 26 5.34 20.59 19.52
CA ASP A 26 6.33 20.50 18.43
C ASP A 26 6.03 21.64 17.42
N PRO A 27 6.92 22.65 17.29
CA PRO A 27 6.68 23.78 16.40
C PRO A 27 6.72 23.41 14.92
N PHE A 28 7.23 22.22 14.56
CA PHE A 28 7.30 21.74 13.18
C PHE A 28 6.12 20.82 12.82
N ARG A 29 5.26 20.48 13.77
CA ARG A 29 4.09 19.65 13.48
C ARG A 29 3.11 20.40 12.58
N PRO A 30 2.77 19.87 11.39
CA PRO A 30 1.89 20.56 10.46
C PRO A 30 0.49 20.75 11.05
N GLN A 31 -0.06 21.94 10.88
CA GLN A 31 -1.39 22.31 11.39
C GLN A 31 -2.51 22.07 10.36
N TRP A 32 -2.17 22.03 9.07
CA TRP A 32 -3.12 21.96 7.95
C TRP A 32 -2.83 20.81 6.98
N HIS A 33 -1.87 19.95 7.31
CA HIS A 33 -1.62 18.70 6.60
C HIS A 33 -1.84 17.55 7.56
N PHE A 34 -2.36 16.45 7.04
CA PHE A 34 -2.50 15.23 7.82
C PHE A 34 -1.13 14.80 8.38
N SER A 35 -1.10 14.39 9.64
CA SER A 35 0.07 13.82 10.29
C SER A 35 -0.36 12.69 11.21
N PRO A 36 0.44 11.61 11.35
CA PRO A 36 0.10 10.53 12.27
C PRO A 36 0.19 11.05 13.71
N GLN A 37 -0.54 10.44 14.65
CA GLN A 37 -0.48 10.84 16.06
C GLN A 37 0.96 10.83 16.62
N PHE A 38 1.78 9.88 16.18
CA PHE A 38 3.19 9.71 16.51
C PHE A 38 3.88 8.84 15.45
N GLY A 39 5.21 8.68 15.52
CA GLY A 39 5.97 7.82 14.61
C GLY A 39 6.21 8.43 13.23
N LEU A 40 6.61 7.59 12.26
CA LEU A 40 6.89 8.00 10.88
C LEU A 40 5.72 7.69 9.95
N LEU A 41 5.25 8.68 9.20
CA LEU A 41 4.32 8.53 8.08
C LEU A 41 5.07 8.70 6.75
N ASN A 42 4.64 7.96 5.73
CA ASN A 42 5.11 8.14 4.37
C ASN A 42 3.93 8.06 3.38
N ASP A 43 3.87 7.02 2.55
CA ASP A 43 2.99 6.97 1.39
C ASP A 43 1.50 6.96 1.81
N PRO A 44 0.63 7.74 1.15
CA PRO A 44 -0.81 7.56 1.26
C PRO A 44 -1.22 6.25 0.58
N ASN A 45 -2.18 5.54 1.18
CA ASN A 45 -2.64 4.24 0.72
C ASN A 45 -4.17 4.16 0.80
N GLY A 46 -4.76 3.17 0.11
CA GLY A 46 -6.17 2.81 0.31
C GLY A 46 -7.19 3.94 0.09
N LEU A 47 -6.81 5.01 -0.63
CA LEU A 47 -7.62 6.23 -0.75
C LEU A 47 -8.97 5.90 -1.40
N ALA A 48 -10.05 6.19 -0.71
CA ALA A 48 -11.41 5.91 -1.20
C ALA A 48 -12.45 6.81 -0.53
N GLN A 49 -13.56 7.05 -1.22
CA GLN A 49 -14.80 7.45 -0.57
C GLN A 49 -15.65 6.19 -0.35
N PHE A 50 -15.96 5.86 0.89
CA PHE A 50 -16.71 4.67 1.25
C PHE A 50 -17.67 5.00 2.40
N ASN A 51 -18.92 4.54 2.28
CA ASN A 51 -19.98 4.78 3.26
C ASN A 51 -20.14 6.26 3.70
N GLY A 52 -20.04 7.19 2.74
CA GLY A 52 -20.20 8.63 2.99
C GLY A 52 -19.01 9.32 3.66
N GLU A 53 -17.89 8.64 3.87
CA GLU A 53 -16.65 9.22 4.40
C GLU A 53 -15.50 9.07 3.38
N TYR A 54 -14.56 10.01 3.42
CA TYR A 54 -13.24 9.86 2.81
C TYR A 54 -12.36 9.02 3.74
N HIS A 55 -11.76 7.97 3.22
CA HIS A 55 -10.83 7.10 3.91
C HIS A 55 -9.40 7.38 3.44
N LEU A 56 -8.52 7.68 4.39
CA LEU A 56 -7.08 7.80 4.20
C LEU A 56 -6.39 6.69 4.98
N PHE A 57 -5.82 5.73 4.27
CA PHE A 57 -4.84 4.83 4.86
C PHE A 57 -3.44 5.37 4.54
N TYR A 58 -2.44 4.94 5.30
CA TYR A 58 -1.09 5.43 5.09
C TYR A 58 -0.08 4.47 5.70
N GLN A 59 1.08 4.36 5.05
CA GLN A 59 2.20 3.65 5.64
C GLN A 59 2.66 4.37 6.91
N TRP A 60 2.78 3.59 7.98
CA TRP A 60 3.06 4.07 9.31
C TRP A 60 4.07 3.16 10.01
N ASN A 61 5.13 3.76 10.57
CA ASN A 61 5.93 3.10 11.60
C ASN A 61 5.53 3.67 12.97
N PRO A 62 4.67 2.96 13.73
CA PRO A 62 4.24 3.41 15.04
C PRO A 62 5.34 3.31 16.09
N MET A 63 6.43 2.56 15.85
CA MET A 63 7.43 2.27 16.88
C MET A 63 8.61 3.25 16.89
N ALA A 64 8.89 3.90 15.75
CA ALA A 64 10.01 4.82 15.62
C ALA A 64 9.83 5.82 14.47
N CYS A 65 10.52 6.95 14.56
CA CYS A 65 10.68 7.89 13.45
C CYS A 65 11.77 7.39 12.46
N ALA A 66 11.65 6.15 11.98
CA ALA A 66 12.63 5.50 11.12
C ALA A 66 11.96 4.57 10.09
N HIS A 67 12.68 4.23 9.02
CA HIS A 67 12.21 3.26 8.02
C HIS A 67 12.38 1.82 8.55
N GLY A 68 11.42 1.38 9.37
CA GLY A 68 11.29 0.00 9.86
C GLY A 68 10.14 -0.75 9.17
N ALA A 69 9.72 -1.88 9.75
CA ALA A 69 8.54 -2.61 9.29
C ALA A 69 7.31 -1.69 9.35
N LYS A 70 6.63 -1.55 8.21
CA LYS A 70 5.50 -0.64 8.04
C LYS A 70 4.19 -1.36 8.35
N ALA A 71 3.29 -0.62 8.97
CA ALA A 71 1.89 -0.95 9.17
C ALA A 71 1.04 0.05 8.39
N TRP A 72 -0.27 -0.18 8.27
CA TRP A 72 -1.19 0.85 7.77
C TRP A 72 -1.94 1.50 8.92
N GLY A 73 -1.76 2.81 9.06
CA GLY A 73 -2.69 3.65 9.82
C GLY A 73 -3.95 3.94 9.01
N HIS A 74 -4.99 4.43 9.69
CA HIS A 74 -6.27 4.78 9.06
C HIS A 74 -6.85 6.03 9.71
N ALA A 75 -7.36 6.93 8.88
CA ALA A 75 -8.19 8.05 9.30
C ALA A 75 -9.37 8.22 8.34
N THR A 76 -10.47 8.77 8.85
CA THR A 76 -11.60 9.17 8.00
C THR A 76 -11.92 10.64 8.14
N SER A 77 -12.59 11.20 7.14
CA SER A 77 -13.08 12.57 7.13
C SER A 77 -14.37 12.67 6.34
N LYS A 78 -15.26 13.59 6.72
CA LYS A 78 -16.48 13.90 5.97
C LYS A 78 -16.30 15.05 4.98
N ASP A 79 -15.26 15.85 5.17
CA ASP A 79 -15.04 17.11 4.45
C ASP A 79 -13.61 17.29 3.92
N MET A 80 -12.73 16.29 4.11
CA MET A 80 -11.29 16.31 3.84
C MET A 80 -10.48 17.35 4.64
N LEU A 81 -11.13 18.06 5.57
CA LEU A 81 -10.51 19.08 6.42
C LEU A 81 -10.30 18.53 7.84
N ASN A 82 -11.35 17.94 8.40
CA ASN A 82 -11.37 17.40 9.75
C ASN A 82 -11.19 15.88 9.69
N TRP A 83 -10.06 15.40 10.19
CA TRP A 83 -9.68 13.99 10.16
C TRP A 83 -9.80 13.34 11.54
N GLU A 84 -10.45 12.17 11.58
CA GLU A 84 -10.55 11.34 12.76
C GLU A 84 -9.66 10.10 12.59
N HIS A 85 -8.67 9.92 13.48
CA HIS A 85 -7.86 8.71 13.49
C HIS A 85 -8.72 7.50 13.88
N LYS A 86 -8.60 6.42 13.11
CA LYS A 86 -9.27 5.13 13.35
C LYS A 86 -8.25 4.11 13.90
N PRO A 87 -8.72 2.94 14.39
CA PRO A 87 -7.82 1.86 14.77
C PRO A 87 -6.85 1.48 13.66
N LEU A 88 -5.72 0.87 14.04
CA LEU A 88 -4.73 0.34 13.11
C LEU A 88 -5.41 -0.57 12.07
N ALA A 89 -5.11 -0.36 10.79
CA ALA A 89 -5.74 -1.09 9.69
C ALA A 89 -5.00 -2.40 9.36
N LEU A 90 -3.69 -2.34 9.14
CA LEU A 90 -2.88 -3.52 8.81
C LEU A 90 -1.63 -3.55 9.68
N ALA A 91 -1.43 -4.64 10.42
CA ALA A 91 -0.20 -4.91 11.17
C ALA A 91 0.66 -5.94 10.42
N PRO A 92 2.00 -5.83 10.37
CA PRO A 92 2.87 -6.80 9.70
C PRO A 92 3.08 -8.06 10.56
N THR A 93 2.08 -8.92 10.60
CA THR A 93 1.99 -10.06 11.54
C THR A 93 1.91 -11.41 10.83
N GLU A 94 1.66 -11.41 9.52
CA GLU A 94 1.62 -12.61 8.71
C GLU A 94 3.00 -12.93 8.08
N SER A 95 3.21 -14.19 7.72
CA SER A 95 4.48 -14.68 7.17
C SER A 95 4.88 -13.99 5.85
N PHE A 96 3.89 -13.57 5.05
CA PHE A 96 4.07 -12.90 3.77
C PHE A 96 4.36 -11.40 3.88
N GLU A 97 4.44 -10.84 5.10
CA GLU A 97 4.64 -9.39 5.33
C GLU A 97 5.50 -9.12 6.57
N THR A 98 6.34 -10.07 6.96
CA THR A 98 7.21 -10.00 8.15
C THR A 98 8.08 -8.74 8.22
N HIS A 99 8.32 -8.08 7.09
CA HIS A 99 9.10 -6.86 7.00
C HIS A 99 8.28 -5.63 6.56
N GLY A 100 6.95 -5.72 6.59
CA GLY A 100 6.02 -4.61 6.45
C GLY A 100 4.86 -4.87 5.49
N CYS A 101 3.71 -4.30 5.84
CA CYS A 101 2.62 -4.01 4.91
C CYS A 101 3.04 -2.78 4.08
N TYR A 102 3.50 -3.03 2.87
CA TYR A 102 3.91 -2.03 1.89
C TYR A 102 2.71 -1.29 1.28
N SER A 103 2.97 -0.31 0.41
CA SER A 103 1.96 0.57 -0.16
C SER A 103 0.95 -0.18 -1.03
N GLY A 104 -0.16 0.50 -1.34
CA GLY A 104 -1.25 -0.08 -2.11
C GLY A 104 -2.48 0.81 -2.19
N SER A 105 -3.57 0.27 -2.73
CA SER A 105 -4.77 1.03 -3.14
C SER A 105 -6.07 0.47 -2.56
N GLY A 106 -7.12 1.28 -2.65
CA GLY A 106 -8.48 0.93 -2.27
C GLY A 106 -9.40 0.90 -3.50
N LEU A 107 -10.36 -0.01 -3.50
CA LEU A 107 -11.41 -0.12 -4.50
C LEU A 107 -12.75 -0.42 -3.83
N VAL A 108 -13.78 0.38 -4.08
CA VAL A 108 -15.13 0.11 -3.56
C VAL A 108 -15.86 -0.83 -4.51
N VAL A 109 -16.27 -2.00 -4.00
CA VAL A 109 -17.01 -3.02 -4.76
C VAL A 109 -18.04 -3.68 -3.84
N ASN A 110 -19.29 -3.80 -4.28
CA ASN A 110 -20.35 -4.55 -3.57
C ASN A 110 -20.45 -4.19 -2.07
N ASP A 111 -20.55 -2.90 -1.75
CA ASP A 111 -20.64 -2.35 -0.39
C ASP A 111 -19.46 -2.71 0.52
N LYS A 112 -18.30 -2.99 -0.08
CA LYS A 112 -17.03 -3.22 0.61
C LYS A 112 -15.97 -2.30 0.05
N LEU A 113 -15.05 -1.88 0.91
CA LEU A 113 -13.79 -1.30 0.49
C LEU A 113 -12.73 -2.41 0.46
N GLU A 114 -12.39 -2.83 -0.74
CA GLU A 114 -11.31 -3.77 -1.04
C GLU A 114 -9.98 -3.04 -0.97
N LEU A 115 -9.03 -3.56 -0.19
CA LEU A 115 -7.71 -3.00 0.00
C LEU A 115 -6.68 -3.97 -0.57
N PHE A 116 -5.87 -3.48 -1.51
CA PHE A 116 -4.74 -4.23 -2.06
C PHE A 116 -3.45 -3.60 -1.59
N TYR A 117 -2.49 -4.42 -1.17
CA TYR A 117 -1.23 -3.95 -0.65
C TYR A 117 -0.12 -4.96 -0.90
N THR A 118 1.13 -4.53 -0.79
CA THR A 118 2.26 -5.46 -0.91
C THR A 118 2.70 -5.98 0.46
N GLY A 119 2.75 -7.29 0.65
CA GLY A 119 3.47 -7.92 1.75
C GLY A 119 4.97 -8.02 1.42
N ASN A 120 5.83 -7.36 2.20
CA ASN A 120 7.28 -7.38 1.97
C ASN A 120 7.98 -8.33 2.96
N VAL A 121 8.84 -9.20 2.43
CA VAL A 121 9.67 -10.13 3.21
C VAL A 121 11.12 -9.98 2.78
N LYS A 122 12.03 -9.70 3.72
CA LYS A 122 13.47 -9.69 3.46
C LYS A 122 14.08 -11.01 3.96
N PHE A 123 15.06 -11.53 3.23
CA PHE A 123 15.75 -12.76 3.61
C PHE A 123 16.99 -12.45 4.45
N VAL A 124 17.38 -13.40 5.31
CA VAL A 124 18.56 -13.27 6.20
C VAL A 124 19.85 -13.11 5.39
N GLU A 125 19.94 -13.82 4.25
CA GLU A 125 21.11 -13.83 3.36
C GLU A 125 21.16 -12.60 2.43
N GLY A 126 20.18 -11.70 2.52
CA GLY A 126 20.03 -10.56 1.63
C GLY A 126 18.92 -10.75 0.58
N GLY A 127 18.53 -9.65 -0.07
CA GLY A 127 17.39 -9.65 -0.99
C GLY A 127 16.03 -9.64 -0.29
N ARG A 128 14.98 -9.84 -1.09
CA ARG A 128 13.58 -9.80 -0.65
C ARG A 128 12.68 -10.57 -1.60
N THR A 129 11.46 -10.85 -1.14
CA THR A 129 10.31 -11.17 -1.99
C THR A 129 9.15 -10.25 -1.64
N ALA A 130 8.19 -10.18 -2.56
CA ALA A 130 7.00 -9.36 -2.43
C ALA A 130 5.76 -10.18 -2.83
N TYR A 131 4.74 -10.12 -1.99
CA TYR A 131 3.43 -10.72 -2.24
C TYR A 131 2.43 -9.59 -2.43
N GLN A 132 1.48 -9.73 -3.35
CA GLN A 132 0.33 -8.83 -3.38
C GLN A 132 -0.79 -9.47 -2.59
N CYS A 133 -1.29 -8.71 -1.63
CA CYS A 133 -2.20 -9.14 -0.61
C CYS A 133 -3.50 -8.36 -0.72
N ARG A 134 -4.57 -8.95 -0.21
CA ARG A 134 -5.91 -8.37 -0.16
C ARG A 134 -6.41 -8.33 1.28
N ALA A 135 -7.15 -7.26 1.58
CA ALA A 135 -7.88 -7.07 2.81
C ALA A 135 -9.22 -6.37 2.50
N VAL A 136 -10.16 -6.41 3.43
CA VAL A 136 -11.52 -5.89 3.24
C VAL A 136 -11.91 -5.03 4.43
N LEU A 137 -12.49 -3.87 4.15
CA LEU A 137 -13.27 -3.10 5.11
C LEU A 137 -14.76 -3.15 4.76
N GLN A 138 -15.58 -3.48 5.74
CA GLN A 138 -17.04 -3.41 5.69
C GLN A 138 -17.51 -2.34 6.67
N GLU A 139 -18.69 -1.77 6.41
CA GLU A 139 -19.31 -0.82 7.34
C GLU A 139 -19.38 -1.38 8.77
N GLY A 140 -18.95 -0.57 9.74
CA GLY A 140 -18.98 -0.93 11.16
C GLY A 140 -17.97 -2.01 11.59
N LYS A 141 -17.09 -2.48 10.70
CA LYS A 141 -16.08 -3.50 10.99
C LYS A 141 -14.67 -2.92 10.95
N GLN A 142 -13.71 -3.69 11.46
CA GLN A 142 -12.29 -3.44 11.25
C GLN A 142 -11.84 -4.02 9.90
N VAL A 143 -10.66 -3.60 9.44
CA VAL A 143 -10.02 -4.19 8.26
C VAL A 143 -9.67 -5.64 8.55
N GLU A 144 -10.03 -6.54 7.63
CA GLU A 144 -9.75 -7.97 7.72
C GLU A 144 -8.89 -8.41 6.54
N LYS A 145 -7.72 -9.02 6.80
CA LYS A 145 -6.86 -9.57 5.74
C LYS A 145 -7.50 -10.83 5.17
N THR A 146 -7.53 -10.93 3.85
CA THR A 146 -7.95 -12.16 3.15
C THR A 146 -6.75 -13.00 2.71
N GLY A 147 -5.55 -12.41 2.64
CA GLY A 147 -4.29 -13.11 2.36
C GLY A 147 -3.66 -12.72 1.03
N VAL A 148 -2.75 -13.56 0.55
CA VAL A 148 -2.02 -13.38 -0.72
C VAL A 148 -2.95 -13.68 -1.90
N VAL A 149 -2.95 -12.80 -2.90
CA VAL A 149 -3.67 -12.97 -4.18
C VAL A 149 -2.73 -13.08 -5.37
N LEU A 150 -1.47 -12.66 -5.22
CA LEU A 150 -0.45 -12.78 -6.25
C LEU A 150 0.93 -12.93 -5.61
N GLU A 151 1.68 -13.95 -6.03
CA GLU A 151 3.08 -14.14 -5.63
C GLU A 151 4.03 -13.35 -6.53
N LEU A 152 5.33 -13.42 -6.25
CA LEU A 152 6.35 -12.82 -7.11
C LEU A 152 6.29 -13.45 -8.52
N PRO A 153 6.07 -12.68 -9.59
CA PRO A 153 6.08 -13.22 -10.94
C PRO A 153 7.49 -13.66 -11.38
N GLU A 154 7.57 -14.72 -12.18
CA GLU A 154 8.82 -15.15 -12.82
C GLU A 154 9.39 -14.05 -13.71
N GLY A 155 10.72 -13.92 -13.75
CA GLY A 155 11.41 -12.91 -14.56
C GLY A 155 11.58 -11.55 -13.88
N TYR A 156 11.15 -11.42 -12.62
CA TYR A 156 11.27 -10.18 -11.84
C TYR A 156 12.07 -10.39 -10.56
N SER A 157 12.71 -9.32 -10.10
CA SER A 157 13.40 -9.32 -8.80
C SER A 157 12.40 -9.23 -7.66
N GLY A 158 12.86 -9.26 -6.40
CA GLY A 158 12.00 -9.03 -5.23
C GLY A 158 11.32 -7.65 -5.16
N HIS A 159 11.56 -6.79 -6.15
CA HIS A 159 10.98 -5.47 -6.29
C HIS A 159 9.72 -5.47 -7.17
N VAL A 160 8.64 -6.12 -6.74
CA VAL A 160 7.31 -6.04 -7.39
C VAL A 160 6.27 -5.58 -6.36
N ARG A 161 5.73 -4.37 -6.50
CA ARG A 161 4.96 -3.74 -5.41
C ARG A 161 4.01 -2.62 -5.83
N ASP A 162 3.27 -2.15 -4.84
CA ASP A 162 2.40 -0.97 -4.86
C ASP A 162 1.19 -1.14 -5.81
N PRO A 163 0.29 -2.11 -5.54
CA PRO A 163 -0.84 -2.41 -6.42
C PRO A 163 -1.82 -1.25 -6.50
N LYS A 164 -2.12 -0.77 -7.71
CA LYS A 164 -3.29 0.05 -8.01
C LYS A 164 -4.34 -0.78 -8.73
N VAL A 165 -5.51 -0.93 -8.11
CA VAL A 165 -6.64 -1.71 -8.67
C VAL A 165 -7.75 -0.77 -9.13
N TRP A 166 -8.42 -1.10 -10.23
CA TRP A 166 -9.62 -0.42 -10.71
C TRP A 166 -10.53 -1.37 -11.49
N ILE A 167 -11.75 -0.90 -11.77
CA ILE A 167 -12.70 -1.57 -12.65
C ILE A 167 -12.65 -0.90 -14.01
N HIS A 168 -12.56 -1.70 -15.07
CA HIS A 168 -12.75 -1.22 -16.43
C HIS A 168 -13.66 -2.22 -17.17
N GLU A 169 -14.76 -1.70 -17.72
CA GLU A 169 -15.85 -2.52 -18.25
C GLU A 169 -16.35 -3.56 -17.23
N SER A 170 -16.30 -4.85 -17.56
CA SER A 170 -16.74 -5.95 -16.70
C SER A 170 -15.60 -6.65 -15.96
N SER A 171 -14.38 -6.10 -15.99
CA SER A 171 -13.19 -6.73 -15.42
C SER A 171 -12.48 -5.82 -14.43
N TYR A 172 -11.75 -6.43 -13.52
CA TYR A 172 -10.83 -5.75 -12.63
C TYR A 172 -9.44 -5.75 -13.23
N TYR A 173 -8.73 -4.65 -13.07
CA TYR A 173 -7.36 -4.51 -13.51
C TYR A 173 -6.48 -4.07 -12.35
N MET A 174 -5.23 -4.49 -12.39
CA MET A 174 -4.21 -4.11 -11.42
C MET A 174 -2.95 -3.70 -12.15
N VAL A 175 -2.33 -2.60 -11.74
CA VAL A 175 -0.94 -2.28 -12.10
C VAL A 175 -0.02 -2.42 -10.90
N LEU A 176 1.21 -2.85 -11.18
CA LEU A 176 2.28 -3.03 -10.20
C LEU A 176 3.57 -2.42 -10.73
N GLY A 177 4.30 -1.74 -9.85
CA GLY A 177 5.67 -1.34 -10.12
C GLY A 177 6.55 -2.57 -10.02
N ALA A 178 7.46 -2.75 -10.97
CA ALA A 178 8.37 -3.89 -11.00
C ALA A 178 9.79 -3.51 -11.42
N GLU A 179 10.75 -4.31 -11.00
CA GLU A 179 12.12 -4.37 -11.52
C GLU A 179 12.32 -5.78 -12.11
N ASP A 180 12.73 -5.85 -13.37
CA ASP A 180 13.07 -7.14 -14.00
C ASP A 180 14.45 -7.66 -13.55
N LEU A 181 14.82 -8.88 -13.97
CA LEU A 181 16.13 -9.46 -13.61
C LEU A 181 17.34 -8.74 -14.24
N ASN A 182 17.12 -7.80 -15.16
CA ASN A 182 18.15 -6.95 -15.74
C ASN A 182 18.20 -5.55 -15.09
N TYR A 183 17.55 -5.37 -13.94
CA TYR A 183 17.47 -4.10 -13.20
C TYR A 183 16.80 -2.98 -14.00
N LYS A 184 15.75 -3.32 -14.76
CA LYS A 184 14.96 -2.34 -15.51
C LYS A 184 13.56 -2.19 -14.91
N GLY A 185 13.15 -0.93 -14.77
CA GLY A 185 11.86 -0.55 -14.22
C GLY A 185 10.71 -0.80 -15.20
N LYS A 186 9.68 -1.49 -14.72
CA LYS A 186 8.47 -1.85 -15.46
C LYS A 186 7.21 -1.50 -14.67
N VAL A 187 6.10 -1.34 -15.37
CA VAL A 187 4.74 -1.36 -14.84
C VAL A 187 4.05 -2.58 -15.44
N LEU A 188 3.68 -3.52 -14.60
CA LEU A 188 2.99 -4.74 -14.99
C LEU A 188 1.48 -4.51 -14.97
N LEU A 189 0.77 -5.13 -15.91
CA LEU A 189 -0.69 -5.14 -15.98
C LEU A 189 -1.22 -6.54 -15.72
N TYR A 190 -2.18 -6.64 -14.82
CA TYR A 190 -2.94 -7.84 -14.53
C TYR A 190 -4.43 -7.60 -14.71
N ARG A 191 -5.17 -8.68 -14.97
CA ARG A 191 -6.62 -8.70 -15.08
C ARG A 191 -7.21 -9.79 -14.18
N SER A 192 -8.38 -9.52 -13.61
CA SER A 192 -9.16 -10.46 -12.80
C SER A 192 -10.65 -10.31 -13.08
N ASN A 193 -11.40 -11.37 -12.84
CA ASN A 193 -12.88 -11.36 -12.85
C ASN A 193 -13.48 -11.43 -11.44
N ASP A 194 -12.67 -11.69 -10.39
CA ASP A 194 -13.15 -12.01 -9.04
C ASP A 194 -12.30 -11.39 -7.90
N LEU A 195 -11.36 -10.51 -8.24
CA LEU A 195 -10.41 -9.85 -7.32
C LEU A 195 -9.40 -10.78 -6.62
N SER A 196 -9.45 -12.08 -6.90
CA SER A 196 -8.73 -13.11 -6.15
C SER A 196 -7.77 -13.90 -7.03
N GLN A 197 -8.15 -14.16 -8.28
CA GLN A 197 -7.29 -14.78 -9.30
C GLN A 197 -6.90 -13.73 -10.33
N TRP A 198 -5.59 -13.58 -10.56
CA TRP A 198 -5.04 -12.52 -11.40
C TRP A 198 -4.19 -13.13 -12.51
N ASP A 199 -4.57 -12.83 -13.76
CA ASP A 199 -3.81 -13.19 -14.95
C ASP A 199 -2.90 -12.02 -15.35
N MET A 200 -1.61 -12.28 -15.57
CA MET A 200 -0.71 -11.28 -16.14
C MET A 200 -1.09 -11.03 -17.60
N VAL A 201 -1.40 -9.77 -17.93
CA VAL A 201 -1.64 -9.32 -19.31
C VAL A 201 -0.32 -9.01 -20.00
N GLY A 202 0.64 -8.42 -19.27
CA GLY A 202 1.99 -8.14 -19.75
C GLY A 202 2.59 -6.87 -19.13
N GLU A 203 3.71 -6.43 -19.68
CA GLU A 203 4.33 -5.14 -19.35
C GLU A 203 3.56 -4.00 -20.06
N MET A 204 2.99 -3.08 -19.30
CA MET A 204 2.23 -1.94 -19.83
C MET A 204 3.14 -0.77 -20.20
N PHE A 205 4.17 -0.54 -19.39
CA PHE A 205 5.09 0.58 -19.53
C PHE A 205 6.42 0.25 -18.86
N GLY A 206 7.50 0.91 -19.26
CA GLY A 206 8.85 0.67 -18.73
C GLY A 206 9.87 0.49 -19.84
N HIS A 207 11.13 0.27 -19.45
CA HIS A 207 12.23 0.05 -20.40
C HIS A 207 11.86 -1.02 -21.45
N ASP A 208 12.26 -0.86 -22.70
CA ASP A 208 11.94 -1.73 -23.86
C ASP A 208 10.45 -1.89 -24.21
N VAL A 209 9.51 -1.29 -23.46
CA VAL A 209 8.08 -1.38 -23.77
C VAL A 209 7.70 -0.31 -24.77
N ASN A 210 7.20 -0.72 -25.95
CA ASN A 210 6.81 0.19 -27.04
C ASN A 210 7.93 1.16 -27.47
N GLY A 211 9.20 0.73 -27.36
CA GLY A 211 10.37 1.54 -27.69
C GLY A 211 10.72 2.63 -26.67
N TYR A 212 10.18 2.55 -25.45
CA TYR A 212 10.55 3.45 -24.35
C TYR A 212 11.87 3.00 -23.72
N GLU A 213 12.89 3.84 -23.83
CA GLU A 213 14.19 3.63 -23.19
C GLU A 213 14.29 4.42 -21.87
N SER A 214 14.80 3.76 -20.83
CA SER A 214 15.03 4.37 -19.53
C SER A 214 16.13 3.66 -18.73
N ASP A 215 16.83 4.42 -17.90
CA ASP A 215 17.77 3.92 -16.89
C ASP A 215 17.12 3.76 -15.51
N ASP A 216 15.82 4.04 -15.39
CA ASP A 216 15.07 3.78 -14.17
C ASP A 216 15.06 2.26 -13.88
N PHE A 217 15.53 1.85 -12.70
CA PHE A 217 15.48 0.44 -12.29
C PHE A 217 14.13 0.07 -11.67
N MET A 218 13.38 1.07 -11.20
CA MET A 218 12.08 0.84 -10.56
C MET A 218 11.12 1.99 -10.82
N LEU A 219 9.86 1.63 -11.01
CA LEU A 219 8.71 2.53 -11.14
C LEU A 219 7.77 2.31 -9.94
N GLU A 220 8.01 2.97 -8.81
CA GLU A 220 7.20 2.81 -7.60
C GLU A 220 5.84 3.50 -7.71
N CYS A 221 4.89 3.08 -6.86
CA CYS A 221 3.57 3.70 -6.72
C CYS A 221 2.89 4.03 -8.06
N PRO A 222 2.74 3.06 -8.99
CA PRO A 222 2.03 3.33 -10.23
C PRO A 222 0.56 3.66 -9.94
N ASP A 223 0.07 4.71 -10.56
CA ASP A 223 -1.35 5.06 -10.55
C ASP A 223 -1.85 5.25 -11.99
N LEU A 224 -2.92 4.56 -12.34
CA LEU A 224 -3.55 4.61 -13.66
C LEU A 224 -5.02 4.94 -13.51
N PHE A 225 -5.44 6.03 -14.14
CA PHE A 225 -6.82 6.49 -14.14
C PHE A 225 -7.17 7.21 -15.43
N GLU A 226 -8.47 7.34 -15.69
CA GLU A 226 -8.98 8.12 -16.82
C GLU A 226 -9.20 9.58 -16.39
N LEU A 227 -8.77 10.51 -17.23
CA LEU A 227 -9.02 11.94 -17.10
C LEU A 227 -9.36 12.51 -18.48
N ASP A 228 -10.58 13.05 -18.63
CA ASP A 228 -11.08 13.64 -19.87
C ASP A 228 -10.90 12.75 -21.12
N GLY A 229 -11.26 11.46 -21.00
CA GLY A 229 -11.17 10.49 -22.09
C GLY A 229 -9.75 9.98 -22.39
N LYS A 230 -8.77 10.31 -21.54
CA LYS A 230 -7.38 9.85 -21.67
C LYS A 230 -6.96 9.06 -20.45
N HIS A 231 -6.17 8.01 -20.66
CA HIS A 231 -5.55 7.28 -19.57
C HIS A 231 -4.24 7.98 -19.17
N VAL A 232 -4.09 8.26 -17.87
CA VAL A 232 -2.93 8.91 -17.28
C VAL A 232 -2.23 7.93 -16.35
N LEU A 233 -0.97 7.62 -16.63
CA LEU A 233 -0.09 6.83 -15.77
C LEU A 233 0.83 7.78 -15.00
N ILE A 234 0.86 7.67 -13.68
CA ILE A 234 1.79 8.36 -12.78
C ILE A 234 2.65 7.30 -12.07
N THR A 235 3.94 7.57 -11.87
CA THR A 235 4.84 6.69 -11.13
C THR A 235 5.99 7.48 -10.48
N CYS A 236 6.54 6.95 -9.40
CA CYS A 236 7.73 7.42 -8.71
C CYS A 236 8.97 6.68 -9.22
N LYS A 237 9.69 7.32 -10.15
CA LYS A 237 10.90 6.77 -10.77
C LYS A 237 12.06 6.66 -9.78
N LYS A 238 12.78 5.55 -9.81
CA LYS A 238 14.08 5.39 -9.17
C LYS A 238 15.15 5.15 -10.22
N LEU A 239 16.08 6.11 -10.30
CA LEU A 239 17.20 6.09 -11.25
C LEU A 239 18.18 4.97 -10.91
N GLY A 240 18.62 4.24 -11.94
CA GLY A 240 19.84 3.44 -11.88
C GLY A 240 21.03 4.34 -11.57
N GLY A 241 21.88 3.91 -10.63
CA GLY A 241 23.13 4.58 -10.30
C GLY A 241 24.26 4.23 -11.25
#